data_AF-X1KVP3-F1
#
_entry.id   AF-X1KVP3-F1
#
_cell.length_a   1.000
_cell.length_b   1.000
_cell.length_c   1.000
_cell.angle_alpha   90.00
_cell.angle_beta   90.00
_cell.angle_gamma   90.00
#
_symmetry.space_group_name_H-M   'P 1'
#
loop_
_entity.id
_entity.type
_entity.pdbx_description
1 polymer ?
#
loop_
_entity_poly.entity_id
_entity_poly.type
_entity_poly.pdbx_seq_one_letter_code
_entity_poly.pdbx_strand_id
1 'polypeptide(L)'
;SINSTRRDVEKIVQAAKEVGIELSSLATGLFWDYSLSSSNHKVKDKASGIVKKMLELASYLGVDTILVVPGAVDVFSKPDGEVVPYDVAYQRSLESLKECLDTAEKYKVNIGIENVWNKFLLSPLEMRDFIDKLGSDYLGAYFDVGNTLVTGYPEHWIRILGKRIKKVHI
;
A
#
# COMPACT_ATOMS: atom_id res chain seq x y z
N SER A 1 14.74 6.30 4.32
CA SER A 1 14.96 6.95 3.01
C SER A 1 14.89 5.89 1.91
N ILE A 2 14.53 6.24 0.68
CA ILE A 2 14.58 5.28 -0.46
C ILE A 2 16.01 4.83 -0.79
N ASN A 3 17.03 5.55 -0.32
CA ASN A 3 18.44 5.20 -0.45
C ASN A 3 19.00 4.42 0.74
N SER A 4 18.16 4.06 1.73
CA SER A 4 18.60 3.33 2.91
C SER A 4 19.16 1.97 2.52
N THR A 5 20.33 1.65 3.08
CA THR A 5 20.98 0.35 2.93
C THR A 5 20.49 -0.63 4.00
N ARG A 6 20.79 -1.92 3.82
CA ARG A 6 20.53 -2.93 4.86
C ARG A 6 21.15 -2.55 6.21
N ARG A 7 22.39 -2.05 6.20
CA ARG A 7 23.09 -1.62 7.42
C ARG A 7 22.37 -0.48 8.13
N ASP A 8 21.77 0.44 7.39
CA ASP A 8 20.99 1.53 7.99
C ASP A 8 19.74 1.00 8.68
N VAL A 9 19.07 0.00 8.07
CA VAL A 9 17.90 -0.65 8.65
C VAL A 9 18.27 -1.48 9.89
N GLU A 10 19.38 -2.22 9.85
CA GLU A 10 19.83 -3.03 10.98
C GLU A 10 20.11 -2.18 12.23
N LYS A 11 20.58 -0.93 12.06
CA LYS A 11 20.71 0.02 13.17
C LYS A 11 19.36 0.37 13.82
N ILE A 12 18.31 0.53 13.01
CA ILE A 12 16.95 0.80 13.51
C ILE A 12 16.42 -0.41 14.28
N VAL A 13 16.60 -1.62 13.74
CA VAL A 13 16.20 -2.86 14.41
C VAL A 13 16.93 -3.04 15.74
N GLN A 14 18.23 -2.73 15.77
CA GLN A 14 19.02 -2.81 17.00
C GLN A 14 18.54 -1.79 18.04
N ALA A 15 18.31 -0.54 17.65
CA ALA A 15 17.78 0.49 18.54
C ALA A 15 16.40 0.11 19.11
N ALA A 16 15.51 -0.43 18.29
CA ALA A 16 14.19 -0.90 18.73
C ALA A 16 14.30 -2.03 19.78
N LYS A 17 15.21 -2.99 19.56
CA LYS A 17 15.49 -4.08 20.51
C LYS A 17 16.05 -3.57 21.84
N GLU A 18 16.94 -2.59 21.80
CA GLU A 18 17.56 -2.01 23.00
C GLU A 18 16.55 -1.34 23.92
N VAL A 19 15.53 -0.71 23.35
CA VAL A 19 14.46 -0.05 24.11
C VAL A 19 13.22 -0.94 24.31
N GLY A 20 13.24 -2.18 23.80
CA GLY A 20 12.17 -3.16 23.99
C GLY A 20 10.88 -2.86 23.22
N ILE A 21 10.95 -2.19 22.07
CA ILE A 21 9.77 -1.92 21.22
C ILE A 21 9.75 -2.82 19.98
N GLU A 22 8.54 -3.14 19.53
CA GLU A 22 8.32 -3.88 18.30
C GLU A 22 8.21 -2.93 17.10
N LEU A 23 8.75 -3.37 15.96
CA LEU A 23 8.50 -2.74 14.66
C LEU A 23 7.39 -3.56 13.98
N SER A 24 6.24 -2.94 13.73
CA SER A 24 5.05 -3.66 13.27
C SER A 24 4.88 -3.60 11.75
N SER A 25 5.18 -2.48 11.10
CA SER A 25 4.97 -2.30 9.66
C SER A 25 5.83 -1.15 9.12
N LEU A 26 5.81 -0.98 7.79
CA LEU A 26 6.47 0.12 7.10
C LEU A 26 5.46 0.85 6.20
N ALA A 27 5.35 2.16 6.38
CA ALA A 27 4.48 3.03 5.60
C ALA A 27 5.27 4.22 5.03
N THR A 28 4.70 4.89 4.02
CA THR A 28 5.27 6.11 3.45
C THR A 28 4.19 7.03 2.90
N GLY A 29 4.40 8.34 3.01
CA GLY A 29 3.57 9.36 2.34
C GLY A 29 3.93 9.59 0.87
N LEU A 30 4.99 8.96 0.35
CA LEU A 30 5.49 9.21 -1.01
C LEU A 30 4.48 8.89 -2.12
N PHE A 31 3.48 8.05 -1.86
CA PHE A 31 2.47 7.73 -2.88
C PHE A 31 1.57 8.91 -3.26
N TRP A 32 1.49 9.96 -2.41
CA TRP A 32 0.82 11.21 -2.76
C TRP A 32 1.61 12.04 -3.78
N ASP A 33 2.93 11.81 -3.87
CA ASP A 33 3.81 12.37 -4.91
C ASP A 33 3.97 11.46 -6.12
N TYR A 34 3.99 10.15 -5.88
CA TYR A 34 4.21 9.13 -6.89
C TYR A 34 3.07 8.13 -6.88
N SER A 35 2.02 8.43 -7.65
CA SER A 35 0.83 7.59 -7.75
C SER A 35 1.05 6.40 -8.69
N LEU A 36 0.56 5.22 -8.28
CA LEU A 36 0.50 4.00 -9.11
C LEU A 36 -0.53 4.13 -10.26
N SER A 37 -1.44 5.10 -10.22
CA SER A 37 -2.44 5.35 -11.28
C SER A 37 -2.05 6.46 -12.27
N SER A 38 -0.88 7.09 -12.13
CA SER A 38 -0.51 8.25 -12.95
C SER A 38 -0.38 7.92 -14.44
N SER A 39 -0.74 8.85 -15.31
CA SER A 39 -0.46 8.76 -16.76
C SER A 39 1.02 8.95 -17.10
N ASN A 40 1.80 9.55 -16.21
CA ASN A 40 3.22 9.76 -16.43
C ASN A 40 3.99 8.48 -16.06
N HIS A 41 4.52 7.80 -17.08
CA HIS A 41 5.30 6.57 -16.90
C HIS A 41 6.47 6.73 -15.92
N LYS A 42 7.14 7.89 -15.88
CA LYS A 42 8.24 8.11 -14.93
C LYS A 42 7.75 8.14 -13.47
N VAL A 43 6.57 8.69 -13.24
CA VAL A 43 5.92 8.73 -11.91
C VAL A 43 5.47 7.32 -11.52
N LYS A 44 4.85 6.60 -12.46
CA LYS A 44 4.42 5.22 -12.26
C LYS A 44 5.59 4.28 -11.94
N ASP A 45 6.66 4.32 -12.72
CA ASP A 45 7.85 3.49 -12.53
C ASP A 45 8.53 3.82 -11.18
N LYS A 46 8.54 5.10 -10.80
CA LYS A 46 9.03 5.53 -9.49
C LYS A 46 8.16 4.97 -8.35
N ALA A 47 6.84 5.00 -8.48
CA ALA A 47 5.91 4.45 -7.51
C ALA A 47 6.10 2.94 -7.33
N SER A 48 6.15 2.16 -8.43
CA SER A 48 6.46 0.73 -8.40
C SER A 48 7.84 0.46 -7.77
N GLY A 49 8.84 1.30 -8.08
CA GLY A 49 10.17 1.24 -7.47
C GLY A 49 10.16 1.49 -5.95
N ILE A 50 9.30 2.40 -5.47
CA ILE A 50 9.09 2.65 -4.04
C ILE A 50 8.50 1.41 -3.37
N VAL A 51 7.45 0.80 -3.93
CA VAL A 51 6.86 -0.45 -3.41
C VAL A 51 7.94 -1.54 -3.29
N LYS A 52 8.68 -1.80 -4.37
CA LYS A 52 9.75 -2.81 -4.39
C LYS A 52 10.84 -2.54 -3.34
N LYS A 53 11.22 -1.26 -3.18
CA LYS A 53 12.19 -0.86 -2.16
C LYS A 53 11.64 -1.03 -0.74
N MET A 54 10.37 -0.70 -0.51
CA MET A 54 9.73 -0.90 0.79
C MET A 54 9.66 -2.38 1.15
N LEU A 55 9.32 -3.27 0.21
CA LEU A 55 9.32 -4.71 0.41
C LEU A 55 10.70 -5.24 0.84
N GLU A 56 11.75 -4.78 0.15
CA GLU A 56 13.13 -5.11 0.53
C GLU A 56 13.43 -4.63 1.96
N LEU A 57 13.21 -3.35 2.27
CA LEU A 57 13.53 -2.78 3.58
C LEU A 57 12.69 -3.40 4.70
N ALA A 58 11.42 -3.71 4.44
CA ALA A 58 10.54 -4.40 5.38
C ALA A 58 11.10 -5.77 5.78
N SER A 59 11.65 -6.53 4.83
CA SER A 59 12.28 -7.82 5.12
C SER A 59 13.49 -7.68 6.07
N TYR A 60 14.24 -6.58 5.97
CA TYR A 60 15.36 -6.29 6.86
C TYR A 60 14.90 -5.76 8.22
N LEU A 61 13.78 -5.03 8.26
CA LEU A 61 13.14 -4.59 9.50
C LEU A 61 12.54 -5.77 10.29
N GLY A 62 12.25 -6.88 9.61
CA GLY A 62 11.54 -8.02 10.18
C GLY A 62 10.03 -7.82 10.26
N VAL A 63 9.47 -6.91 9.45
CA VAL A 63 8.03 -6.65 9.38
C VAL A 63 7.41 -7.40 8.20
N ASP A 64 6.18 -7.85 8.37
CA ASP A 64 5.50 -8.73 7.40
C ASP A 64 4.65 -7.99 6.37
N THR A 65 4.43 -6.68 6.51
CA THR A 65 3.47 -5.93 5.70
C THR A 65 3.92 -4.49 5.50
N ILE A 66 3.79 -4.01 4.26
CA ILE A 66 3.93 -2.60 3.91
C ILE A 66 2.57 -1.98 3.59
N LEU A 67 2.39 -0.71 3.92
CA LEU A 67 1.21 0.07 3.56
C LEU A 67 1.43 0.72 2.19
N VAL A 68 0.50 0.52 1.27
CA VAL A 68 0.51 1.08 -0.08
C VAL A 68 -0.82 1.77 -0.39
N VAL A 69 -0.75 3.03 -0.82
CA VAL A 69 -1.89 3.69 -1.46
C VAL A 69 -1.97 3.17 -2.89
N PRO A 70 -3.10 2.54 -3.31
CA PRO A 70 -3.18 1.82 -4.58
C PRO A 70 -3.11 2.72 -5.81
N GLY A 71 -3.20 4.02 -5.63
CA GLY A 71 -3.38 5.02 -6.68
C GLY A 71 -4.39 6.05 -6.20
N ALA A 72 -4.76 6.97 -7.07
CA ALA A 72 -5.77 7.97 -6.80
C ALA A 72 -6.52 8.34 -8.10
N VAL A 73 -7.80 8.67 -7.95
CA VAL A 73 -8.54 9.44 -8.96
C VAL A 73 -8.24 10.92 -8.80
N ASP A 74 -8.12 11.38 -7.55
CA ASP A 74 -7.84 12.78 -7.20
C ASP A 74 -7.07 12.81 -5.88
N VAL A 75 -6.16 13.79 -5.75
CA VAL A 75 -5.36 14.02 -4.55
C VAL A 75 -5.74 15.39 -4.00
N PHE A 76 -6.57 15.40 -2.95
CA PHE A 76 -7.16 16.64 -2.41
C PHE A 76 -6.14 17.71 -1.98
N SER A 77 -4.92 17.31 -1.60
CA SER A 77 -3.84 18.21 -1.23
C SER A 77 -3.07 18.80 -2.42
N LYS A 78 -3.42 18.40 -3.64
CA LYS A 78 -2.81 18.83 -4.90
C LYS A 78 -3.89 19.28 -5.89
N PRO A 79 -4.41 20.52 -5.74
CA PRO A 79 -5.49 21.02 -6.60
C PRO A 79 -5.12 21.08 -8.10
N ASP A 80 -3.83 21.26 -8.41
CA ASP A 80 -3.30 21.23 -9.80
C ASP A 80 -2.80 19.83 -10.21
N GLY A 81 -3.14 18.80 -9.43
CA GLY A 81 -2.77 17.42 -9.68
C GLY A 81 -3.54 16.79 -10.84
N GLU A 82 -3.02 15.67 -11.34
CA GLU A 82 -3.73 14.87 -12.33
C GLU A 82 -5.02 14.30 -11.73
N VAL A 83 -6.16 14.57 -12.39
CA VAL A 83 -7.40 13.85 -12.13
C VAL A 83 -7.49 12.67 -13.09
N VAL A 84 -7.33 11.45 -12.57
CA VAL A 84 -7.34 10.22 -13.36
C VAL A 84 -8.76 9.67 -13.43
N PRO A 85 -9.34 9.41 -14.62
CA PRO A 85 -10.63 8.73 -14.73
C PRO A 85 -10.64 7.40 -13.96
N TYR A 86 -11.76 7.06 -13.30
CA TYR A 86 -11.81 5.95 -12.34
C TYR A 86 -11.43 4.60 -12.96
N ASP A 87 -11.95 4.30 -14.14
CA ASP A 87 -11.67 3.08 -14.92
C ASP A 87 -10.18 2.99 -15.30
N VAL A 88 -9.59 4.12 -15.70
CA VAL A 88 -8.17 4.23 -16.02
C VAL A 88 -7.31 4.06 -14.76
N ALA A 89 -7.69 4.67 -13.64
CA ALA A 89 -7.00 4.51 -12.37
C ALA A 89 -7.03 3.05 -11.90
N TYR A 90 -8.18 2.39 -12.05
CA TYR A 90 -8.37 0.97 -11.77
C TYR A 90 -7.43 0.09 -12.59
N GLN A 91 -7.40 0.29 -13.91
CA GLN A 91 -6.55 -0.49 -14.80
C GLN A 91 -5.06 -0.29 -14.49
N ARG A 92 -4.60 0.97 -14.40
CA ARG A 92 -3.18 1.29 -14.17
C ARG A 92 -2.70 0.79 -12.81
N SER A 93 -3.53 0.94 -11.78
CA SER A 93 -3.23 0.44 -10.43
C SER A 93 -3.01 -1.08 -10.43
N LEU A 94 -3.88 -1.85 -11.10
CA LEU A 94 -3.70 -3.30 -11.25
C LEU A 94 -2.38 -3.63 -11.97
N GLU A 95 -2.09 -2.96 -13.08
CA GLU A 95 -0.86 -3.17 -13.85
C GLU A 95 0.38 -2.91 -12.99
N SER A 96 0.44 -1.77 -12.30
CA SER A 96 1.57 -1.41 -11.45
C SER A 96 1.76 -2.32 -10.25
N LEU A 97 0.68 -2.74 -9.59
CA LEU A 97 0.77 -3.67 -8.47
C LEU A 97 1.19 -5.05 -8.93
N LYS A 98 0.70 -5.51 -10.09
CA LYS A 98 1.10 -6.81 -10.67
C LYS A 98 2.62 -6.89 -10.87
N GLU A 99 3.26 -5.81 -11.32
CA GLU A 99 4.72 -5.72 -11.48
C GLU A 99 5.51 -5.84 -10.16
N CYS A 100 4.84 -5.70 -9.00
CA CYS A 100 5.46 -5.75 -7.68
C CYS A 100 5.27 -7.10 -6.96
N LEU A 101 4.36 -7.96 -7.43
CA LEU A 101 3.98 -9.20 -6.75
C LEU A 101 5.15 -10.18 -6.60
N ASP A 102 5.96 -10.38 -7.65
CA ASP A 102 7.14 -11.26 -7.59
C ASP A 102 8.15 -10.78 -6.53
N THR A 103 8.24 -9.46 -6.33
CA THR A 103 9.11 -8.88 -5.30
C THR A 103 8.54 -9.11 -3.90
N ALA A 104 7.21 -9.01 -3.75
CA ALA A 104 6.54 -9.27 -2.48
C ALA A 104 6.73 -10.73 -2.05
N GLU A 105 6.57 -11.67 -2.97
CA GLU A 105 6.82 -13.08 -2.75
C GLU A 105 8.30 -13.37 -2.43
N LYS A 106 9.23 -12.81 -3.21
CA LYS A 106 10.67 -12.96 -2.97
C LYS A 106 11.08 -12.57 -1.55
N TYR A 107 10.56 -11.44 -1.05
CA TYR A 107 10.89 -10.95 0.29
C TYR A 107 9.98 -11.49 1.39
N LYS A 108 8.92 -12.22 1.02
CA LYS A 108 7.88 -12.73 1.91
C LYS A 108 7.21 -11.63 2.75
N VAL A 109 6.96 -10.47 2.13
CA VAL A 109 6.34 -9.31 2.75
C VAL A 109 5.06 -8.98 1.98
N ASN A 110 3.95 -8.78 2.69
CA ASN A 110 2.67 -8.44 2.12
C ASN A 110 2.64 -6.98 1.64
N ILE A 111 2.02 -6.74 0.50
CA ILE A 111 1.52 -5.43 0.09
C ILE A 111 0.12 -5.29 0.68
N GLY A 112 -0.06 -4.34 1.60
CA GLY A 112 -1.34 -3.96 2.16
C GLY A 112 -1.88 -2.70 1.49
N ILE A 113 -2.96 -2.84 0.72
CA ILE A 113 -3.66 -1.72 0.09
C ILE A 113 -4.52 -1.00 1.13
N GLU A 114 -4.26 0.28 1.34
CA GLU A 114 -5.04 1.09 2.30
C GLU A 114 -6.25 1.75 1.64
N ASN A 115 -7.38 1.73 2.34
CA ASN A 115 -8.55 2.53 2.00
C ASN A 115 -8.34 3.97 2.52
N VAL A 116 -8.10 4.90 1.60
CA VAL A 116 -7.82 6.32 1.89
C VAL A 116 -8.71 7.25 1.07
N TRP A 117 -8.67 8.55 1.36
CA TRP A 117 -9.51 9.56 0.69
C TRP A 117 -8.95 10.02 -0.67
N ASN A 118 -8.86 9.08 -1.62
CA ASN A 118 -8.27 9.25 -2.96
C ASN A 118 -9.30 9.11 -4.10
N LYS A 119 -10.60 9.08 -3.76
CA LYS A 119 -11.72 8.81 -4.67
C LYS A 119 -11.62 7.45 -5.41
N PHE A 120 -10.92 6.46 -4.85
CA PHE A 120 -10.63 5.17 -5.50
C PHE A 120 -10.78 3.98 -4.53
N LEU A 121 -11.35 2.86 -4.97
CA LEU A 121 -11.71 1.69 -4.14
C LEU A 121 -12.58 2.08 -2.93
N LEU A 122 -13.75 2.65 -3.22
CA LEU A 122 -14.60 3.36 -2.27
C LEU A 122 -15.47 2.46 -1.38
N SER A 123 -15.58 1.18 -1.74
CA SER A 123 -16.43 0.22 -1.05
C SER A 123 -15.68 -1.09 -0.73
N PRO A 124 -16.13 -1.85 0.27
CA PRO A 124 -15.48 -3.11 0.62
C PRO A 124 -15.63 -4.17 -0.48
N LEU A 125 -16.64 -4.05 -1.35
CA LEU A 125 -16.82 -4.93 -2.51
C LEU A 125 -15.78 -4.61 -3.58
N GLU A 126 -15.57 -3.32 -3.88
CA GLU A 126 -14.53 -2.89 -4.83
C GLU A 126 -13.14 -3.32 -4.37
N MET A 127 -12.79 -3.09 -3.10
CA MET A 127 -11.49 -3.49 -2.57
C MET A 127 -11.31 -5.02 -2.56
N ARG A 128 -12.35 -5.80 -2.20
CA ARG A 128 -12.33 -7.26 -2.27
C ARG A 128 -12.03 -7.74 -3.69
N ASP A 129 -12.80 -7.27 -4.66
CA ASP A 129 -12.70 -7.71 -6.06
C ASP A 129 -11.37 -7.27 -6.67
N PHE A 130 -10.87 -6.08 -6.30
CA PHE A 130 -9.56 -5.59 -6.71
C PHE A 130 -8.42 -6.49 -6.21
N ILE A 131 -8.41 -6.83 -4.91
CA ILE A 131 -7.41 -7.72 -4.31
C ILE A 131 -7.47 -9.11 -4.95
N ASP A 132 -8.67 -9.67 -5.08
CA ASP A 132 -8.86 -11.02 -5.64
C ASP A 132 -8.42 -11.11 -7.10
N LYS A 133 -8.60 -10.04 -7.87
CA LYS A 133 -8.22 -9.99 -9.29
C LYS A 133 -6.70 -10.09 -9.52
N LEU A 134 -5.89 -9.67 -8.54
CA LEU A 134 -4.42 -9.80 -8.60
C LEU A 134 -3.94 -11.20 -8.19
N GLY A 135 -4.75 -11.98 -7.47
CA GLY A 135 -4.54 -13.41 -7.26
C GLY A 135 -3.25 -13.79 -6.51
N SER A 136 -2.76 -12.92 -5.61
CA SER A 136 -1.52 -13.15 -4.86
C SER A 136 -1.76 -13.26 -3.36
N ASP A 137 -1.14 -14.26 -2.72
CA ASP A 137 -1.15 -14.43 -1.27
C ASP A 137 -0.39 -13.32 -0.52
N TYR A 138 0.50 -12.60 -1.21
CA TYR A 138 1.26 -11.46 -0.66
C TYR A 138 0.59 -10.11 -0.94
N LEU A 139 -0.68 -10.11 -1.33
CA LEU A 139 -1.48 -8.90 -1.48
C LEU A 139 -2.73 -8.97 -0.59
N GLY A 140 -3.06 -7.88 0.07
CA GLY A 140 -4.30 -7.76 0.82
C GLY A 140 -4.61 -6.32 1.20
N ALA A 141 -5.50 -6.15 2.18
CA ALA A 141 -5.86 -4.85 2.71
C ALA A 141 -5.00 -4.48 3.92
N TYR A 142 -4.50 -3.24 3.93
CA TYR A 142 -4.11 -2.55 5.15
C TYR A 142 -5.33 -1.74 5.59
N PHE A 143 -6.18 -2.35 6.39
CA PHE A 143 -7.53 -1.84 6.62
C PHE A 143 -7.52 -0.68 7.62
N ASP A 144 -7.83 0.52 7.17
CA ASP A 144 -8.00 1.68 8.04
C ASP A 144 -9.46 1.81 8.48
N VAL A 145 -9.70 1.61 9.77
CA VAL A 145 -11.03 1.64 10.39
C VAL A 145 -11.65 3.03 10.29
N GLY A 146 -10.87 4.08 10.58
CA GLY A 146 -11.34 5.47 10.62
C GLY A 146 -11.74 5.98 9.24
N ASN A 147 -10.93 5.67 8.21
CA ASN A 147 -11.20 6.12 6.84
C ASN A 147 -12.51 5.58 6.27
N THR A 148 -12.99 4.42 6.75
CA THR A 148 -14.28 3.87 6.28
C THR A 148 -15.48 4.69 6.70
N LEU A 149 -15.40 5.47 7.78
CA LEU A 149 -16.54 6.22 8.31
C LEU A 149 -17.06 7.29 7.35
N VAL A 150 -16.26 7.66 6.34
CA VAL A 150 -16.67 8.57 5.26
C VAL A 150 -17.66 7.90 4.30
N THR A 151 -17.54 6.60 4.06
CA THR A 151 -18.30 5.90 3.00
C THR A 151 -19.06 4.66 3.48
N GLY A 152 -18.95 4.28 4.75
CA GLY A 152 -19.63 3.11 5.29
C GLY A 152 -19.27 2.78 6.74
N TYR A 153 -19.38 1.49 7.06
CA TYR A 153 -19.27 0.97 8.42
C TYR A 153 -18.11 -0.05 8.53
N PRO A 154 -17.19 0.11 9.49
CA PRO A 154 -16.03 -0.78 9.61
C PRO A 154 -16.39 -2.27 9.70
N GLU A 155 -17.45 -2.63 10.42
CA GLU A 155 -17.91 -4.01 10.58
C GLU A 155 -18.29 -4.69 9.26
N HIS A 156 -18.80 -3.91 8.30
CA HIS A 156 -19.10 -4.42 6.96
C HIS A 156 -17.81 -4.72 6.19
N TRP A 157 -16.83 -3.79 6.25
CA TRP A 157 -15.53 -3.97 5.63
C TRP A 157 -14.78 -5.17 6.23
N ILE A 158 -14.76 -5.28 7.56
CA ILE A 158 -14.13 -6.39 8.28
C ILE A 158 -14.70 -7.73 7.83
N ARG A 159 -16.04 -7.85 7.80
CA ARG A 159 -16.72 -9.08 7.39
C ARG A 159 -16.46 -9.45 5.93
N ILE A 160 -16.45 -8.47 5.02
CA ILE A 160 -16.31 -8.71 3.57
C ILE A 160 -14.86 -8.99 3.18
N LEU A 161 -13.90 -8.22 3.71
CA LEU A 161 -12.49 -8.42 3.43
C LEU A 161 -11.98 -9.72 4.06
N GLY A 162 -12.38 -10.00 5.31
CA GLY A 162 -12.06 -11.24 6.02
C GLY A 162 -10.57 -11.56 5.98
N LYS A 163 -10.21 -12.73 5.42
CA LYS A 163 -8.81 -13.19 5.28
C LYS A 163 -7.90 -12.27 4.46
N ARG A 164 -8.47 -11.29 3.73
CA ARG A 164 -7.69 -10.32 2.93
C ARG A 164 -7.07 -9.24 3.79
N ILE A 165 -7.53 -9.03 5.02
CA ILE A 165 -6.94 -8.06 5.94
C ILE A 165 -5.58 -8.59 6.40
N LYS A 166 -4.51 -7.86 6.06
CA LYS A 166 -3.12 -8.18 6.45
C LYS A 166 -2.68 -7.35 7.65
N LYS A 167 -3.20 -6.13 7.77
CA LYS A 167 -2.96 -5.23 8.89
C LYS A 167 -4.18 -4.33 9.12
N VAL A 168 -4.28 -3.75 10.30
CA VAL A 168 -5.31 -2.77 10.66
C VAL A 168 -4.64 -1.46 11.08
N HIS A 169 -5.19 -0.35 10.61
CA HIS A 169 -4.88 1.01 11.06
C HIS A 169 -6.09 1.55 11.85
N ILE A 170 -5.82 2.19 12.98
CA ILE A 170 -6.81 2.75 13.91
C ILE A 170 -6.40 4.19 14.21
#